data_AF-A0A959I5H2-F1
#
_entry.id   AF-A0A959I5H2-F1
#
_cell.length_a   1.000
_cell.length_b   1.000
_cell.length_c   1.000
_cell.angle_alpha   90.00
_cell.angle_beta   90.00
_cell.angle_gamma   90.00
#
_symmetry.space_group_name_H-M   'P 1'
#
loop_
_entity.id
_entity.type
_entity.pdbx_description
1 polymer ?
#
loop_
_entity_poly.entity_id
_entity_poly.type
_entity_poly.pdbx_seq_one_letter_code
_entity_poly.pdbx_strand_id
1 'polypeptide(L)'
;MNFLAHLHLSGKNDGLIVGNFLADFIRNSQVEDLPEPIREGVALHRMIDTYTDNHPMVRQSSARLRPKHRKYAPVLVDVFYDFLLARNWGRYHAAPLSNFTASTYQVLEEHRSLMPP
;
A
#
# COMPACT_ATOMS: atom_id res chain seq x y z
N MET A 1 -4.63 -0.84 4.02
CA MET A 1 -4.12 -2.14 3.46
C MET A 1 -2.62 -2.21 3.76
N ASN A 2 -1.87 -3.24 3.33
CA ASN A 2 -0.40 -3.23 3.47
C ASN A 2 0.26 -3.05 2.08
N PHE A 3 1.57 -3.20 1.95
CA PHE A 3 2.32 -2.74 0.77
C PHE A 3 1.84 -3.32 -0.56
N LEU A 4 1.50 -4.60 -0.66
CA LEU A 4 1.21 -5.23 -1.95
C LEU A 4 -0.02 -4.61 -2.61
N ALA A 5 -1.11 -4.45 -1.87
CA ALA A 5 -2.33 -3.87 -2.42
C ALA A 5 -2.14 -2.39 -2.78
N HIS A 6 -1.44 -1.64 -1.93
CA HIS A 6 -1.10 -0.24 -2.21
C HIS A 6 -0.30 -0.10 -3.51
N LEU A 7 0.78 -0.87 -3.65
CA LEU A 7 1.63 -0.85 -4.84
C LEU A 7 0.89 -1.36 -6.09
N HIS A 8 0.05 -2.39 -5.95
CA HIS A 8 -0.75 -2.90 -7.07
C HIS A 8 -1.75 -1.87 -7.61
N LEU A 9 -2.34 -1.07 -6.72
CA LEU A 9 -3.29 -0.01 -7.08
C LEU A 9 -2.61 1.27 -7.61
N SER A 10 -1.28 1.41 -7.48
CA SER A 10 -0.51 2.50 -8.09
C SER A 10 -0.32 2.38 -9.61
N GLY A 11 -0.70 1.24 -10.20
CA GLY A 11 -0.62 1.04 -11.66
C GLY A 11 0.84 0.96 -12.16
N LYS A 12 1.17 1.74 -13.20
CA LYS A 12 2.49 1.73 -13.86
C LYS A 12 3.23 3.08 -13.78
N ASN A 13 2.76 4.01 -12.95
CA ASN A 13 3.41 5.30 -12.79
C ASN A 13 4.40 5.23 -11.63
N ASP A 14 5.69 5.41 -11.92
CA ASP A 14 6.76 5.30 -10.93
C ASP A 14 6.60 6.29 -9.79
N GLY A 15 6.16 7.52 -10.09
CA GLY A 15 5.85 8.53 -9.08
C GLY A 15 4.74 8.08 -8.13
N LEU A 16 3.67 7.49 -8.66
CA LEU A 16 2.58 6.95 -7.83
C LEU A 16 3.05 5.76 -6.99
N ILE A 17 3.89 4.88 -7.55
CA ILE A 17 4.48 3.75 -6.83
C ILE A 17 5.31 4.25 -5.65
N VAL A 18 6.24 5.17 -5.92
CA VAL A 18 7.15 5.76 -4.93
C VAL A 18 6.36 6.52 -3.87
N GLY A 19 5.44 7.39 -4.27
CA GLY A 19 4.64 8.18 -3.33
C GLY A 19 3.73 7.33 -2.46
N ASN A 20 3.10 6.29 -3.02
CA ASN A 20 2.22 5.41 -2.26
C ASN A 20 3.00 4.59 -1.23
N PHE A 21 4.22 4.17 -1.56
CA PHE A 21 5.11 3.52 -0.61
C PHE A 21 5.61 4.48 0.47
N LEU A 22 6.01 5.70 0.11
CA LEU A 22 6.57 6.70 1.04
C LEU A 22 5.56 7.21 2.06
N ALA A 23 4.26 7.16 1.77
CA ALA A 23 3.22 7.75 2.60
C ALA A 23 3.26 7.31 4.08
N ASP A 24 3.65 6.06 4.34
CA ASP A 24 3.80 5.52 5.71
C ASP A 24 5.02 6.06 6.47
N PHE A 25 6.00 6.61 5.76
CA PHE A 25 7.31 6.99 6.30
C PHE A 25 7.53 8.50 6.39
N ILE A 26 6.64 9.31 5.82
CA ILE A 26 6.79 10.76 5.73
C ILE A 26 5.70 11.50 6.52
N ARG A 27 6.04 12.68 7.03
CA ARG A 27 5.07 13.58 7.66
C ARG A 27 4.35 14.40 6.60
N ASN A 28 3.13 14.87 6.92
CA ASN A 28 2.37 15.76 6.02
C ASN A 28 3.15 16.99 5.55
N SER A 29 3.98 17.57 6.42
CA SER A 29 4.81 18.73 6.10
C SER A 29 5.89 18.44 5.06
N GLN A 30 6.32 17.18 4.90
CA GLN A 30 7.34 16.77 3.94
C GLN A 30 6.73 16.49 2.55
N VAL A 31 5.41 16.39 2.45
CA VAL A 31 4.74 16.07 1.18
C VAL A 31 4.86 17.21 0.20
N GLU A 32 4.81 18.46 0.66
CA GLU A 32 4.82 19.64 -0.22
C GLU A 32 6.12 19.75 -1.04
N ASP A 33 7.24 19.29 -0.46
CA ASP A 33 8.58 19.30 -1.06
C ASP A 33 8.79 18.19 -2.12
N LEU A 34 7.85 17.24 -2.23
CA LEU A 34 7.97 16.13 -3.17
C LEU A 34 7.56 16.54 -4.59
N PRO A 35 8.17 15.93 -5.62
CA PRO A 35 7.69 16.04 -7.00
C PRO A 35 6.20 15.69 -7.12
N GLU A 36 5.49 16.39 -8.01
CA GLU A 36 4.03 16.26 -8.17
C GLU A 36 3.54 14.80 -8.32
N PRO A 37 4.14 13.95 -9.18
CA PRO A 37 3.71 12.55 -9.29
C PRO A 37 3.84 11.74 -7.99
N ILE A 38 4.81 12.09 -7.15
CA ILE A 38 5.02 11.44 -5.85
C ILE A 38 4.00 11.94 -4.83
N ARG A 39 3.65 13.23 -4.84
CA ARG A 39 2.56 13.76 -4.01
C ARG A 39 1.23 13.10 -4.34
N GLU A 40 0.96 12.89 -5.63
CA GLU A 40 -0.23 12.13 -6.06
C GLU A 40 -0.21 10.70 -5.54
N GLY A 41 0.95 10.03 -5.52
CA GLY A 41 1.10 8.71 -4.90
C GLY A 41 0.78 8.69 -3.41
N VAL A 42 1.22 9.72 -2.67
CA VAL A 42 0.88 9.89 -1.24
C VAL A 42 -0.63 10.12 -1.06
N ALA A 43 -1.24 10.93 -1.92
CA ALA A 43 -2.69 11.15 -1.90
C ALA A 43 -3.46 9.86 -2.23
N LEU A 44 -2.98 9.07 -3.18
CA LEU A 44 -3.53 7.76 -3.55
C LEU A 44 -3.49 6.79 -2.36
N HIS A 45 -2.37 6.69 -1.65
CA HIS A 45 -2.28 5.88 -0.44
C HIS A 45 -3.38 6.21 0.57
N ARG A 46 -3.53 7.51 0.90
CA ARG A 46 -4.54 7.98 1.84
C ARG A 46 -5.96 7.72 1.36
N MET A 47 -6.20 7.81 0.06
CA MET A 47 -7.50 7.48 -0.53
C MET A 47 -7.81 5.99 -0.37
N ILE A 48 -6.83 5.11 -0.63
CA ILE A 48 -6.96 3.66 -0.44
C ILE A 48 -7.30 3.35 1.02
N ASP A 49 -6.53 3.89 1.96
CA ASP A 49 -6.76 3.67 3.39
C ASP A 49 -8.11 4.21 3.85
N THR A 50 -8.45 5.44 3.47
CA THR A 50 -9.74 6.04 3.80
C THR A 50 -10.88 5.17 3.28
N TYR A 51 -10.75 4.64 2.06
CA TYR A 51 -11.75 3.74 1.50
C TYR A 51 -11.84 2.44 2.31
N THR A 52 -10.71 1.79 2.59
CA THR A 52 -10.70 0.50 3.28
C THR A 52 -11.11 0.59 4.73
N ASP A 53 -10.67 1.60 5.47
CA ASP A 53 -11.00 1.80 6.88
C ASP A 53 -12.49 2.06 7.11
N ASN A 54 -13.13 2.73 6.16
CA ASN A 54 -14.56 3.01 6.21
C ASN A 54 -15.41 1.86 5.63
N HIS A 55 -14.81 0.90 4.93
CA HIS A 55 -15.56 -0.16 4.29
C HIS A 55 -16.18 -1.14 5.32
N PRO A 56 -17.50 -1.40 5.29
CA PRO A 56 -18.17 -2.23 6.30
C PRO A 56 -17.56 -3.63 6.47
N MET A 57 -17.13 -4.26 5.38
CA MET A 57 -16.50 -5.60 5.45
C MET A 57 -15.13 -5.57 6.13
N VAL A 58 -14.35 -4.50 5.97
CA VAL A 58 -13.04 -4.35 6.62
C VAL A 58 -13.23 -4.15 8.11
N ARG A 59 -14.18 -3.30 8.50
CA ARG A 59 -14.57 -3.11 9.92
C ARG A 59 -15.05 -4.41 10.54
N GLN A 60 -15.82 -5.22 9.81
CA GLN A 60 -16.26 -6.54 10.26
C GLN A 60 -15.09 -7.51 10.48
N SER A 61 -14.14 -7.57 9.54
CA SER A 61 -12.92 -8.39 9.68
C SER A 61 -12.11 -7.99 10.92
N SER A 62 -11.90 -6.69 11.13
CA SER A 62 -11.20 -6.18 12.31
C SER A 62 -11.94 -6.51 13.60
N ALA A 63 -13.28 -6.41 13.62
CA ALA A 63 -14.10 -6.76 14.78
C ALA A 63 -13.96 -8.23 15.21
N ARG A 64 -13.79 -9.17 14.26
CA ARG A 64 -13.55 -10.60 14.56
C ARG A 64 -12.24 -10.82 15.32
N LEU A 65 -11.22 -10.02 15.05
CA LEU A 65 -9.88 -10.16 15.65
C LEU A 65 -9.69 -9.34 16.93
N ARG A 66 -10.50 -8.29 17.13
CA ARG A 66 -10.42 -7.38 18.30
C ARG A 66 -10.40 -8.09 19.66
N PRO A 67 -11.21 -9.14 19.94
CA PRO A 67 -11.21 -9.79 21.25
C PRO A 67 -9.84 -10.35 21.67
N LYS A 68 -9.04 -10.82 20.70
CA LYS A 68 -7.72 -11.42 20.96
C LYS A 68 -6.55 -10.45 20.74
N HIS A 69 -6.66 -9.57 19.73
CA HIS A 69 -5.54 -8.76 19.25
C HIS A 69 -5.68 -7.26 19.54
N ARG A 70 -6.82 -6.82 20.09
CA ARG A 70 -7.10 -5.43 20.51
C ARG A 70 -6.71 -4.41 19.43
N LYS A 71 -5.78 -3.50 19.72
CA LYS A 71 -5.33 -2.42 18.83
C LYS A 71 -4.59 -2.92 17.57
N TYR A 72 -4.09 -4.15 17.58
CA TYR A 72 -3.39 -4.75 16.44
C TYR A 72 -4.33 -5.45 15.46
N ALA A 73 -5.63 -5.57 15.78
CA ALA A 73 -6.59 -6.22 14.91
C ALA A 73 -6.64 -5.62 13.48
N PRO A 74 -6.67 -4.30 13.28
CA PRO A 74 -6.65 -3.71 11.94
C PRO A 74 -5.37 -4.05 11.16
N VAL A 75 -4.20 -3.91 11.79
CA VAL A 75 -2.89 -4.23 11.19
C VAL A 75 -2.84 -5.68 10.71
N LEU A 76 -3.38 -6.61 11.50
CA LEU A 76 -3.46 -8.02 11.09
C LEU A 76 -4.38 -8.21 9.89
N VAL A 77 -5.51 -7.49 9.82
CA VAL A 77 -6.42 -7.54 8.67
C VAL A 77 -5.72 -7.06 7.40
N ASP A 78 -4.92 -5.99 7.47
CA ASP A 78 -4.15 -5.49 6.33
C ASP A 78 -3.17 -6.55 5.80
N VAL A 79 -2.41 -7.19 6.69
CA VAL A 79 -1.50 -8.31 6.34
C VAL A 79 -2.27 -9.49 5.75
N PHE A 80 -3.45 -9.82 6.29
CA PHE A 80 -4.27 -10.90 5.76
C PHE A 80 -4.82 -10.60 4.37
N TYR A 81 -5.21 -9.36 4.08
CA TYR A 81 -5.69 -9.00 2.75
C TYR A 81 -4.58 -9.03 1.71
N ASP A 82 -3.39 -8.56 2.04
CA ASP A 82 -2.23 -8.70 1.15
C ASP A 82 -1.87 -10.17 0.92
N PHE A 83 -1.94 -11.01 1.96
CA PHE A 83 -1.76 -12.45 1.81
C PHE A 83 -2.81 -13.08 0.88
N LEU A 84 -4.08 -12.72 1.04
CA LEU A 84 -5.15 -13.21 0.17
C LEU A 84 -4.99 -12.72 -1.27
N LEU A 85 -4.57 -11.48 -1.47
CA LEU A 85 -4.24 -10.93 -2.79
C LEU A 85 -3.09 -11.72 -3.43
N ALA A 86 -1.98 -11.92 -2.71
CA ALA A 86 -0.83 -12.69 -3.18
C ALA A 86 -1.21 -14.13 -3.53
N ARG A 87 -2.00 -14.79 -2.66
CA ARG A 87 -2.47 -16.17 -2.88
C ARG A 87 -3.36 -16.30 -4.13
N ASN A 88 -4.16 -15.28 -4.41
CA ASN A 88 -5.11 -15.27 -5.53
C ASN A 88 -4.63 -14.39 -6.69
N TRP A 89 -3.32 -14.11 -6.77
CA TRP A 89 -2.76 -13.07 -7.62
C TRP A 89 -3.17 -13.20 -9.10
N GLY A 90 -3.14 -14.42 -9.65
CA GLY A 90 -3.49 -14.67 -11.06
C GLY A 90 -4.93 -14.31 -11.44
N ARG A 91 -5.82 -14.07 -10.47
CA ARG A 91 -7.16 -13.54 -10.71
C ARG A 91 -7.18 -12.02 -10.89
N TYR A 92 -6.24 -11.31 -10.28
CA TYR A 92 -6.22 -9.85 -10.19
C TYR A 92 -5.16 -9.20 -11.08
N HIS A 93 -4.14 -9.96 -11.50
CA HIS A 93 -3.09 -9.45 -12.35
C HIS A 93 -2.65 -10.51 -13.38
N ALA A 94 -2.34 -10.05 -14.60
CA ALA A 94 -2.00 -10.93 -15.71
C ALA A 94 -0.58 -11.51 -15.61
N ALA A 95 0.38 -10.72 -15.11
CA ALA A 95 1.77 -11.18 -14.94
C ALA A 95 1.98 -11.86 -13.58
N PRO A 96 2.94 -12.81 -13.46
CA PRO A 96 3.30 -13.43 -12.19
C PRO A 96 3.65 -12.41 -11.10
N LEU A 97 3.35 -12.74 -9.84
CA LEU A 97 3.63 -11.87 -8.69
C LEU A 97 5.12 -11.52 -8.61
N SER A 98 6.01 -12.47 -8.93
CA SER A 98 7.46 -12.27 -8.98
C SER A 98 7.88 -11.19 -9.97
N ASN A 99 7.20 -11.10 -11.11
CA ASN A 99 7.53 -10.10 -12.14
C ASN A 99 7.05 -8.72 -11.70
N PHE A 100 5.85 -8.66 -11.11
CA PHE A 100 5.32 -7.44 -10.53
C PHE A 100 6.24 -6.91 -9.43
N THR A 101 6.56 -7.73 -8.43
CA THR A 101 7.41 -7.29 -7.31
C THR A 101 8.80 -6.91 -7.77
N ALA A 102 9.43 -7.65 -8.70
CA ALA A 102 10.73 -7.29 -9.25
C ALA A 102 10.70 -5.90 -9.91
N SER A 103 9.68 -5.60 -10.72
CA SER A 103 9.53 -4.28 -11.34
C SER A 103 9.31 -3.17 -10.31
N THR A 104 8.51 -3.43 -9.27
CA THR A 104 8.28 -2.46 -8.20
C THR A 104 9.53 -2.20 -7.38
N TYR A 105 10.30 -3.24 -7.03
CA TYR A 105 11.56 -3.08 -6.33
C TYR A 105 12.57 -2.28 -7.14
N GLN A 106 12.63 -2.49 -8.46
CA GLN A 106 13.49 -1.70 -9.34
C GLN A 106 13.12 -0.21 -9.27
N VAL A 107 11.83 0.13 -9.39
CA VAL A 107 11.36 1.52 -9.29
C VAL A 107 11.74 2.15 -7.95
N LEU A 108 11.56 1.42 -6.83
CA LEU A 108 11.91 1.92 -5.50
C LEU A 108 13.42 2.12 -5.33
N GLU A 109 14.24 1.24 -5.90
CA GLU A 109 15.71 1.36 -5.84
C GLU A 109 16.23 2.50 -6.73
N GLU A 110 15.61 2.74 -7.90
CA GLU A 110 15.92 3.91 -8.74
C GLU A 110 15.61 5.23 -8.02
N HIS A 111 14.68 5.22 -7.07
CA HIS A 111 14.30 6.36 -6.23
C HIS A 111 14.86 6.25 -4.80
N ARG A 112 15.93 5.47 -4.58
CA ARG A 112 16.48 5.19 -3.25
C ARG A 112 16.84 6.44 -2.45
N SER A 113 17.23 7.52 -3.13
CA SER A 113 17.54 8.81 -2.48
C SER A 113 16.37 9.46 -1.76
N LEU A 114 15.13 9.09 -2.10
CA LEU A 114 13.90 9.56 -1.45
C LEU A 114 13.42 8.63 -0.33
N MET A 115 14.00 7.44 -0.21
CA MET A 115 13.56 6.43 0.75
C MET A 115 14.06 6.73 2.16
N PRO A 116 13.30 6.35 3.21
CA PRO A 116 13.78 6.43 4.58
C PRO A 116 15.08 5.61 4.77
N PRO A 117 15.94 6.01 5.72
CA PRO A 117 17.23 5.36 5.98
C PRO A 117 17.09 3.92 6.50
#